data_AF-A0A949X3C4-F1
#
_entry.id   AF-A0A949X3C4-F1
#
_cell.length_a   1.000
_cell.length_b   1.000
_cell.length_c   1.000
_cell.angle_alpha   90.00
_cell.angle_beta   90.00
_cell.angle_gamma   90.00
#
_symmetry.space_group_name_H-M   'P 1'
#
loop_
_entity.id
_entity.type
_entity.pdbx_description
1 polymer ?
#
loop_
_entity_poly.entity_id
_entity_poly.type
_entity_poly.pdbx_seq_one_letter_code
_entity_poly.pdbx_strand_id
1 'polypeptide(L)'
;MRWASRIARGPVLDVACGSGRHSRYLRDLGFEVIAVDRVPASIENVRFVEADLEDGSPWPFEGERFGAIVVTNYLHRPLFPLLLRSLGDGGL
;
A
#
# COMPACT_ATOMS: atom_id res chain seq x y z
N MET A 1 14.24 2.42 -6.14
CA MET A 1 14.05 1.29 -5.20
C MET A 1 14.44 0.00 -5.91
N ARG A 2 15.38 -0.80 -5.37
CA ARG A 2 16.01 -1.95 -6.07
C ARG A 2 15.10 -3.19 -6.22
N TRP A 3 13.97 -3.24 -5.50
CA TRP A 3 13.09 -4.41 -5.45
C TRP A 3 11.86 -4.31 -6.38
N ALA A 4 11.58 -3.15 -6.98
CA ALA A 4 10.38 -2.94 -7.78
C ALA A 4 10.28 -3.90 -8.99
N SER A 5 11.43 -4.32 -9.56
CA SER A 5 11.48 -5.31 -10.64
C SER A 5 11.09 -6.74 -10.21
N ARG A 6 10.88 -7.00 -8.91
CA ARG A 6 10.46 -8.29 -8.37
C ARG A 6 8.94 -8.41 -8.19
N ILE A 7 8.20 -7.31 -8.37
CA ILE A 7 6.74 -7.31 -8.27
C ILE A 7 6.22 -8.07 -9.50
N ALA A 8 5.68 -9.26 -9.28
CA ALA A 8 5.32 -10.16 -10.38
C ALA A 8 4.06 -9.67 -11.11
N ARG A 9 2.95 -9.48 -10.37
CA ARG A 9 1.63 -9.08 -10.89
C ARG A 9 0.76 -8.47 -9.79
N GLY A 10 -0.18 -7.60 -10.19
CA GLY A 10 -1.21 -7.04 -9.31
C GLY A 10 -0.87 -5.62 -8.82
N PRO A 11 -1.85 -4.94 -8.21
CA PRO A 11 -1.66 -3.58 -7.72
C PRO A 11 -0.69 -3.54 -6.52
N VAL A 12 -0.09 -2.39 -6.28
CA VAL A 12 0.81 -2.14 -5.14
C VAL A 12 0.10 -1.30 -4.09
N LEU A 13 0.12 -1.74 -2.83
CA LEU A 13 -0.38 -0.97 -1.70
C LEU A 13 0.78 -0.20 -1.03
N ASP A 14 0.69 1.13 -0.95
CA ASP A 14 1.60 2.00 -0.20
C ASP A 14 0.96 2.35 1.15
N VAL A 15 1.44 1.73 2.23
CA VAL A 15 0.87 1.86 3.59
C VAL A 15 1.52 3.02 4.34
N ALA A 16 0.69 3.87 4.97
CA ALA A 16 1.13 5.11 5.60
C ALA A 16 1.96 5.95 4.60
N CYS A 17 1.36 6.19 3.42
CA CYS A 17 2.05 6.71 2.25
C CYS A 17 2.55 8.15 2.41
N GLY A 18 2.07 8.89 3.42
CA GLY A 18 2.37 10.29 3.65
C GLY A 18 2.11 11.14 2.41
N SER A 19 3.12 11.89 1.97
CA SER A 19 3.01 12.69 0.75
C SER A 19 3.04 11.87 -0.55
N GLY A 20 3.22 10.55 -0.51
CA GLY A 20 3.14 9.65 -1.67
C GLY A 20 4.44 9.50 -2.46
N ARG A 21 5.62 9.60 -1.82
CA ARG A 21 6.91 9.47 -2.52
C ARG A 21 7.05 8.12 -3.24
N HIS A 22 6.69 7.02 -2.58
CA HIS A 22 6.77 5.68 -3.17
C HIS A 22 5.65 5.45 -4.17
N SER A 23 4.45 5.91 -3.84
CA SER A 23 3.31 5.90 -4.76
C SER A 23 3.64 6.52 -6.12
N ARG A 24 4.22 7.73 -6.16
CA ARG A 24 4.64 8.37 -7.43
C ARG A 24 5.69 7.54 -8.16
N TYR A 25 6.73 7.08 -7.46
CA TYR A 25 7.79 6.29 -8.06
C TYR A 25 7.26 4.98 -8.69
N LEU A 26 6.37 4.26 -8.01
CA LEU A 26 5.80 3.00 -8.51
C LEU A 26 4.82 3.24 -9.66
N ARG A 27 4.00 4.27 -9.57
CA ARG A 27 3.14 4.72 -10.69
C ARG A 27 3.98 5.04 -11.92
N ASP A 28 5.09 5.76 -11.78
CA ASP A 28 5.97 6.12 -12.90
C ASP A 28 6.64 4.90 -13.55
N LEU A 29 6.70 3.76 -12.83
CA LEU A 29 7.11 2.46 -13.36
C LEU A 29 5.97 1.67 -14.03
N GLY A 30 4.75 2.23 -14.07
CA GLY A 30 3.57 1.62 -14.69
C GLY A 30 2.77 0.71 -13.78
N PHE A 31 3.04 0.68 -12.47
CA PHE A 31 2.21 -0.08 -11.53
C PHE A 31 0.89 0.65 -11.24
N GLU A 32 -0.19 -0.12 -11.12
CA GLU A 32 -1.39 0.36 -10.44
C GLU A 32 -1.07 0.50 -8.95
N VAL A 33 -1.32 1.67 -8.37
CA VAL A 33 -1.00 1.97 -6.97
C VAL A 33 -2.26 2.38 -6.23
N ILE A 34 -2.42 1.78 -5.05
CA ILE A 34 -3.35 2.21 -4.01
C ILE A 34 -2.51 2.75 -2.86
N ALA A 35 -2.83 3.95 -2.40
CA ALA A 35 -2.14 4.62 -1.31
C ALA A 35 -3.09 4.81 -0.14
N VAL A 36 -2.65 4.49 1.08
CA VAL A 36 -3.44 4.68 2.30
C VAL A 36 -2.68 5.51 3.32
N ASP A 37 -3.34 6.50 3.89
CA ASP A 37 -2.86 7.29 5.02
C ASP A 37 -4.04 7.90 5.78
N ARG A 38 -3.83 8.27 7.04
CA ARG A 38 -4.82 9.03 7.82
C ARG A 38 -4.90 10.50 7.39
N VAL A 39 -3.85 11.02 6.77
CA VAL A 39 -3.81 12.40 6.27
C VAL A 39 -4.07 12.38 4.77
N PRO A 40 -5.12 13.08 4.28
CA PRO A 40 -5.41 13.18 2.86
C PRO A 40 -4.20 13.64 2.04
N ALA A 41 -3.93 12.94 0.94
CA ALA A 41 -2.92 13.31 -0.04
C ALA A 41 -3.49 13.24 -1.45
N SER A 42 -3.18 14.26 -2.27
CA SER A 42 -3.45 14.21 -3.71
C SER A 42 -2.22 13.68 -4.44
N ILE A 43 -2.37 12.49 -5.00
CA ILE A 43 -1.34 11.83 -5.79
C ILE A 43 -1.96 11.52 -7.15
N GLU A 44 -1.50 12.23 -8.19
CA GLU A 44 -2.05 12.10 -9.53
C GLU A 44 -1.99 10.65 -10.05
N ASN A 45 -3.10 10.17 -10.60
CA ASN A 45 -3.26 8.81 -11.14
C ASN A 45 -2.97 7.69 -10.13
N VAL A 46 -3.26 7.92 -8.85
CA VAL A 46 -3.18 6.92 -7.77
C VAL A 46 -4.49 6.93 -6.99
N ARG A 47 -5.04 5.76 -6.69
CA ARG A 47 -6.21 5.63 -5.82
C ARG A 47 -5.76 5.91 -4.38
N PHE A 48 -6.28 6.97 -3.76
CA PHE A 48 -6.03 7.29 -2.36
C PHE A 48 -7.19 6.80 -1.49
N VAL A 49 -6.88 6.20 -0.34
CA VAL A 49 -7.82 5.81 0.70
C VAL A 49 -7.43 6.50 2.00
N GLU A 50 -8.33 7.33 2.52
CA GLU A 50 -8.17 7.93 3.85
C GLU A 50 -8.59 6.91 4.90
N ALA A 51 -7.67 6.51 5.78
CA ALA A 51 -7.97 5.61 6.90
C ALA A 51 -6.97 5.79 8.04
N ASP A 52 -7.46 5.84 9.27
CA ASP A 52 -6.64 5.59 10.45
C ASP A 52 -6.46 4.08 10.60
N LEU A 53 -5.21 3.63 10.64
CA LEU A 53 -4.85 2.21 10.71
C LEU A 53 -4.51 1.76 12.14
N GLU A 54 -4.64 2.66 13.12
CA GLU A 54 -4.29 2.45 14.53
C GLU A 54 -5.49 2.57 15.49
N ASP A 55 -6.62 3.12 15.03
CA ASP A 55 -7.82 3.41 15.86
C ASP A 55 -8.75 2.20 16.09
N GLY A 56 -8.46 1.06 15.45
CA GLY A 56 -9.28 -0.15 15.52
C GLY A 56 -10.43 -0.21 14.51
N SER A 57 -10.51 0.75 13.60
CA SER A 57 -11.46 0.73 12.47
C SER A 57 -11.24 -0.51 11.58
N PRO A 58 -12.29 -0.99 10.88
CA PRO A 58 -12.17 -2.10 9.96
C PRO A 58 -11.10 -1.85 8.89
N TRP A 59 -10.41 -2.92 8.49
CA TRP A 59 -9.43 -2.85 7.41
C TRP A 59 -10.13 -2.47 6.09
N PRO A 60 -9.73 -1.38 5.42
CA PRO A 60 -10.46 -0.84 4.28
C PRO A 60 -10.31 -1.65 2.99
N PHE A 61 -9.46 -2.69 2.99
CA PHE A 61 -9.14 -3.51 1.82
C PHE A 61 -9.57 -4.97 2.00
N GLU A 62 -10.69 -5.20 2.68
CA GLU A 62 -11.25 -6.54 2.81
C GLU A 62 -11.54 -7.15 1.42
N GLY A 63 -11.08 -8.39 1.20
CA GLY A 63 -11.22 -9.07 -0.09
C GLY A 63 -10.22 -8.65 -1.18
N GLU A 64 -9.58 -7.49 -1.08
CA GLU A 64 -8.55 -7.06 -2.03
C GLU A 64 -7.23 -7.85 -1.82
N ARG A 65 -6.45 -7.99 -2.90
CA ARG A 65 -5.12 -8.63 -2.89
C ARG A 65 -4.12 -7.80 -3.68
N PHE A 66 -2.91 -7.67 -3.14
CA PHE A 66 -1.84 -6.85 -3.71
C PHE A 66 -0.65 -7.69 -4.15
N GLY A 67 -0.05 -7.29 -5.26
CA GLY A 67 1.19 -7.88 -5.78
C GLY A 67 2.42 -7.48 -4.97
N ALA A 68 2.35 -6.33 -4.30
CA ALA A 68 3.32 -5.92 -3.31
C ALA A 68 2.69 -4.99 -2.28
N ILE A 69 3.25 -5.01 -1.07
CA ILE A 69 2.87 -4.07 0.00
C ILE A 69 4.12 -3.33 0.48
N VAL A 70 4.10 -2.01 0.33
CA VAL A 70 5.17 -1.13 0.78
C VAL A 70 4.84 -0.63 2.17
N VAL A 71 5.69 -1.01 3.13
CA VAL A 71 5.64 -0.50 4.50
C VAL A 71 6.99 0.11 4.82
N THR A 72 7.02 1.44 4.99
CA THR A 72 8.26 2.14 5.36
C THR A 72 8.06 2.98 6.61
N ASN A 73 8.84 2.74 7.65
CA ASN A 73 8.78 3.45 8.93
C ASN A 73 7.40 3.42 9.62
N TYR A 74 6.56 2.44 9.31
CA TYR A 74 5.29 2.21 9.98
C TYR A 74 5.42 1.01 10.93
N LEU A 75 5.25 1.25 12.24
CA LEU A 75 5.62 0.30 13.31
C LEU A 75 4.42 -0.31 14.04
N HIS A 76 3.18 -0.03 13.61
CA HIS A 76 1.98 -0.58 14.24
C HIS A 76 1.83 -2.09 13.95
N ARG A 77 2.47 -2.91 14.80
CA ARG A 77 2.55 -4.38 14.64
C ARG A 77 1.21 -5.11 14.57
N PRO A 78 0.12 -4.66 15.23
CA PRO A 78 -1.19 -5.29 15.07
C PRO A 78 -1.71 -5.31 13.62
N LEU A 79 -1.20 -4.46 12.73
CA LEU A 79 -1.58 -4.47 11.31
C LEU A 79 -0.97 -5.63 10.52
N PHE A 80 0.13 -6.23 10.99
CA PHE A 80 0.90 -7.21 10.21
C PHE A 80 0.07 -8.42 9.72
N PRO A 81 -0.81 -9.03 10.54
CA PRO A 81 -1.67 -10.10 10.07
C PRO A 81 -2.61 -9.68 8.94
N LEU A 82 -3.08 -8.42 8.93
CA LEU A 82 -3.91 -7.89 7.86
C LEU A 82 -3.11 -7.72 6.57
N LEU A 83 -1.90 -7.15 6.66
CA LEU A 83 -1.00 -6.99 5.50
C LEU A 83 -0.68 -8.33 4.86
N LEU A 84 -0.34 -9.36 5.66
CA LEU A 84 -0.08 -10.70 5.16
C LEU A 84 -1.30 -11.33 4.47
N ARG A 85 -2.51 -11.13 5.01
CA ARG A 85 -3.75 -11.61 4.37
C ARG A 85 -4.09 -10.86 3.07
N SER A 86 -3.69 -9.60 2.98
CA SER A 86 -3.87 -8.78 1.79
C SER A 86 -2.78 -9.00 0.73
N LEU A 87 -1.70 -9.70 1.05
CA LEU A 87 -0.69 -10.07 0.07
C LEU A 87 -1.21 -11.20 -0.82
N GLY A 88 -1.14 -11.00 -2.14
CA GLY A 88 -1.48 -12.02 -3.11
C GLY A 88 -0.45 -13.15 -3.15
N ASP A 89 -0.82 -14.28 -3.77
CA ASP A 89 0.08 -15.42 -3.93
C ASP A 89 1.37 -15.01 -4.68
N GLY A 90 2.52 -15.26 -4.05
CA GLY A 90 3.82 -14.86 -4.58
C GLY A 90 4.09 -13.34 -4.54
N GLY A 91 3.27 -12.58 -3.80
CA GLY A 91 3.46 -11.15 -3.57
C GLY A 91 4.70 -10.82 -2.75
N LEU A 92 5.13 -9.56 -2.84
CA LEU A 92 6.33 -9.03 -2.19
C LEU A 92 6.01 -8.15 -0.97
#